data_AF-A0A8H7KLT3-F1
#
_entry.id   AF-A0A8H7KLT3-F1
#
_cell.length_a   1.000
_cell.length_b   1.000
_cell.length_c   1.000
_cell.angle_alpha   90.00
_cell.angle_beta   90.00
_cell.angle_gamma   90.00
#
_symmetry.space_group_name_H-M   'P 1'
#
loop_
_entity.id
_entity.type
_entity.pdbx_description
1 polymer ?
#
loop_
_entity_poly.entity_id
_entity_poly.type
_entity_poly.pdbx_seq_one_letter_code
_entity_poly.pdbx_strand_id
1 'polypeptide(L)'
;WANVTVGQPCLVENTPYIGYTDTGEFIDIVSRHNCQVGGYCDAQSLVCVQNKALNAACDADKDGVCGKAAEMPNHYGTYVYILVALGILGAIFGTLVTLFIFHRRQRDEEREKRMQYWREQNAFRQNIMNMRQSARDSILSLPRNHSNRSTMYSHEGGSEDGSQIPIITHAATKASGLRQQYYDDNSEAYDDQQQHEGGRF
;
A
#
# COMPACT_ATOMS: atom_id res chain seq x y z
N TRP A 1 -39.82 -6.37 19.54
CA TRP A 1 -40.63 -7.22 20.44
C TRP A 1 -40.97 -6.49 21.76
N ALA A 2 -40.99 -5.15 21.78
CA ALA A 2 -41.22 -4.32 22.98
C ALA A 2 -42.42 -3.39 22.76
N ASN A 3 -43.63 -3.86 23.07
CA ASN A 3 -44.90 -3.19 22.76
C ASN A 3 -45.73 -2.82 24.00
N VAL A 4 -45.30 -3.22 25.20
CA VAL A 4 -46.05 -3.03 26.45
C VAL A 4 -45.49 -1.84 27.24
N THR A 5 -46.36 -0.95 27.70
CA THR A 5 -46.00 0.22 28.51
C THR A 5 -46.01 -0.09 30.01
N VAL A 6 -45.42 0.81 30.81
CA VAL A 6 -45.39 0.68 32.28
C VAL A 6 -46.80 0.53 32.85
N GLY A 7 -46.97 -0.43 33.77
CA GLY A 7 -48.24 -0.77 34.43
C GLY A 7 -49.12 -1.77 33.69
N GLN A 8 -48.74 -2.19 32.48
CA GLN A 8 -49.46 -3.23 31.73
C GLN A 8 -48.82 -4.62 31.96
N PRO A 9 -49.61 -5.70 31.81
CA PRO A 9 -49.11 -7.07 31.97
C PRO A 9 -48.08 -7.41 30.89
N CYS A 10 -46.99 -8.07 31.29
CA CYS A 10 -45.88 -8.41 30.41
C CYS A 10 -45.63 -9.91 30.35
N LEU A 11 -44.96 -10.32 29.26
CA LEU A 11 -44.53 -11.68 29.02
C LEU A 11 -43.03 -11.75 29.25
N VAL A 12 -42.59 -12.71 30.08
CA VAL A 12 -41.19 -13.02 30.34
C VAL A 12 -40.85 -14.37 29.75
N GLU A 13 -39.82 -14.39 28.93
CA GLU A 13 -39.20 -15.61 28.43
C GLU A 13 -37.81 -15.72 29.05
N ASN A 14 -37.60 -16.75 29.88
CA ASN A 14 -36.31 -17.02 30.50
C ASN A 14 -35.64 -18.14 29.70
N THR A 15 -34.50 -17.82 29.08
CA THR A 15 -33.69 -18.82 28.41
C THR A 15 -32.46 -19.11 29.27
N PRO A 16 -32.38 -20.29 29.92
CA PRO A 16 -31.19 -20.67 30.65
C PRO A 16 -30.10 -21.10 29.67
N TYR A 17 -28.91 -20.56 29.87
CA TYR A 17 -27.68 -20.95 29.21
C TYR A 17 -26.75 -21.60 30.25
N ILE A 18 -26.00 -22.60 29.82
CA ILE A 18 -24.94 -23.20 30.63
C ILE A 18 -23.63 -22.68 30.07
N GLY A 19 -22.94 -21.87 30.86
CA GLY A 19 -21.60 -21.39 30.58
C GLY A 19 -20.56 -22.34 31.16
N TYR A 20 -19.50 -22.61 30.42
CA TYR A 20 -18.35 -23.39 30.88
C TYR A 20 -17.17 -22.45 31.10
N THR A 21 -16.57 -22.52 32.29
CA THR A 21 -15.30 -21.85 32.63
C THR A 21 -14.25 -22.88 32.98
N ASP A 22 -12.99 -22.46 33.03
CA ASP A 22 -11.87 -23.30 33.47
C ASP A 22 -12.05 -23.85 34.90
N THR A 23 -12.91 -23.20 35.71
CA THR A 23 -13.18 -23.54 37.11
C THR A 23 -14.49 -24.28 37.34
N GLY A 24 -15.35 -24.46 36.32
CA GLY A 24 -16.63 -25.14 36.44
C GLY A 24 -17.73 -24.62 35.51
N GLU A 25 -18.90 -25.23 35.63
CA GLU A 25 -20.13 -24.80 34.94
C GLU A 25 -20.92 -23.78 35.77
N PHE A 26 -21.51 -22.80 35.10
CA PHE A 26 -22.44 -21.85 35.72
C PHE A 26 -23.68 -21.70 34.84
N ILE A 27 -24.82 -21.46 35.48
CA ILE A 27 -26.09 -21.22 34.79
C ILE A 27 -26.26 -19.71 34.65
N ASP A 28 -26.37 -19.24 33.42
CA ASP A 28 -26.69 -17.85 33.09
C ASP A 28 -28.11 -17.79 32.54
N ILE A 29 -29.01 -17.04 33.20
CA ILE A 29 -30.41 -16.96 32.79
C ILE A 29 -30.62 -15.61 32.12
N VAL A 30 -30.76 -15.62 30.80
CA VAL A 30 -31.10 -14.41 30.06
C VAL A 30 -32.63 -14.30 30.02
N SER A 31 -33.15 -13.30 30.73
CA SER A 31 -34.58 -12.98 30.74
C SER A 31 -34.93 -11.98 29.64
N ARG A 32 -35.94 -12.29 28.82
CA ARG A 32 -36.41 -11.49 27.70
C ARG A 32 -37.87 -11.06 27.98
N HIS A 33 -38.13 -9.75 28.16
CA HIS A 33 -39.46 -9.15 28.37
C HIS A 33 -40.00 -8.19 27.27
N ASN A 34 -41.31 -8.19 27.00
CA ASN A 34 -41.94 -7.34 25.97
C ASN A 34 -42.23 -5.88 26.37
N CYS A 35 -41.66 -5.40 27.47
CA CYS A 35 -41.76 -4.00 27.92
C CYS A 35 -41.00 -3.03 27.01
N GLN A 36 -41.51 -1.79 26.88
CA GLN A 36 -40.85 -0.71 26.14
C GLN A 36 -39.47 -0.35 26.73
N VAL A 37 -38.62 0.24 25.87
CA VAL A 37 -37.27 0.66 26.24
C VAL A 37 -37.30 1.57 27.46
N GLY A 38 -36.51 1.22 28.48
CA GLY A 38 -36.47 1.93 29.76
C GLY A 38 -37.30 1.30 30.88
N GLY A 39 -38.09 0.26 30.58
CA GLY A 39 -38.76 -0.57 31.57
C GLY A 39 -38.33 -2.03 31.51
N TYR A 40 -38.59 -2.76 32.59
CA TYR A 40 -38.39 -4.20 32.71
C TYR A 40 -39.67 -4.86 33.21
N CYS A 41 -39.82 -6.16 32.97
CA CYS A 41 -40.96 -6.92 33.49
C CYS A 41 -40.60 -7.47 34.87
N ASP A 42 -41.40 -7.14 35.89
CA ASP A 42 -41.22 -7.72 37.21
C ASP A 42 -41.70 -9.19 37.22
N ALA A 43 -40.84 -10.11 37.64
CA ALA A 43 -41.15 -11.54 37.64
C ALA A 43 -42.20 -11.94 38.69
N GLN A 44 -42.40 -11.14 39.73
CA GLN A 44 -43.38 -11.42 40.78
C GLN A 44 -44.79 -10.94 40.38
N SER A 45 -44.90 -9.69 39.93
CA SER A 45 -46.18 -9.07 39.58
C SER A 45 -46.55 -9.20 38.10
N LEU A 46 -45.65 -9.67 37.24
CA LEU A 46 -45.83 -9.82 35.78
C LEU A 46 -46.34 -8.54 35.11
N VAL A 47 -45.90 -7.37 35.59
CA VAL A 47 -46.19 -6.06 35.01
C VAL A 47 -44.93 -5.30 34.66
N CYS A 48 -45.00 -4.48 33.60
CA CYS A 48 -43.90 -3.62 33.22
C CYS A 48 -43.71 -2.53 34.28
N VAL A 49 -42.51 -2.46 34.83
CA VAL A 49 -42.08 -1.47 35.81
C VAL A 49 -40.89 -0.71 35.24
N GLN A 50 -40.64 0.49 35.76
CA GLN A 50 -39.60 1.33 35.22
C GLN A 50 -38.22 0.94 35.75
N ASN A 51 -37.20 0.99 34.87
CA ASN A 51 -35.84 0.64 35.25
C ASN A 51 -35.38 1.49 36.42
N LYS A 52 -34.81 0.83 37.44
CA LYS A 52 -34.17 1.52 38.55
C LYS A 52 -32.93 2.26 38.06
N ALA A 53 -32.60 3.37 38.72
CA ALA A 53 -31.40 4.12 38.39
C ALA A 53 -30.13 3.29 38.65
N LEU A 54 -29.05 3.59 37.93
CA LEU A 54 -27.74 3.04 38.23
C LEU A 54 -27.38 3.37 39.68
N ASN A 55 -26.85 2.39 40.41
CA ASN A 55 -26.56 2.45 41.84
C ASN A 55 -27.78 2.44 42.79
N ALA A 56 -29.00 2.25 42.30
CA ALA A 56 -30.17 2.10 43.17
C ALA A 56 -30.25 0.69 43.77
N ALA A 57 -30.97 0.55 44.89
CA ALA A 57 -31.17 -0.75 45.53
C ALA A 57 -31.99 -1.70 44.67
N CYS A 58 -31.41 -2.84 44.30
CA CYS A 58 -31.99 -3.79 43.36
C CYS A 58 -32.00 -5.21 43.95
N ASP A 59 -33.13 -5.89 43.78
CA ASP A 59 -33.38 -7.19 44.42
C ASP A 59 -32.84 -8.36 43.58
N ALA A 60 -32.46 -8.11 42.32
CA ALA A 60 -32.34 -9.14 41.31
C ALA A 60 -30.94 -9.35 40.72
N ASP A 61 -29.86 -8.79 41.29
CA ASP A 61 -28.58 -9.51 41.19
C ASP A 61 -27.62 -9.10 42.30
N LYS A 62 -26.96 -10.12 42.88
CA LYS A 62 -26.17 -10.11 44.13
C LYS A 62 -25.46 -8.77 44.46
N ASP A 63 -25.70 -8.27 45.67
CA ASP A 63 -25.10 -7.10 46.36
C ASP A 63 -25.90 -5.79 46.38
N GLY A 64 -27.20 -5.83 46.02
CA GLY A 64 -28.15 -4.79 46.44
C GLY A 64 -27.96 -3.45 45.75
N VAL A 65 -27.24 -3.41 44.62
CA VAL A 65 -26.98 -2.19 43.84
C VAL A 65 -27.07 -2.53 42.35
N CYS A 66 -27.93 -1.84 41.59
CA CYS A 66 -28.03 -2.03 40.14
C CYS A 66 -26.70 -1.67 39.44
N GLY A 67 -26.02 -2.69 38.93
CA GLY A 67 -24.80 -2.57 38.14
C GLY A 67 -25.03 -2.11 36.69
N LYS A 68 -23.93 -1.89 35.97
CA LYS A 68 -23.96 -1.63 34.53
C LYS A 68 -24.44 -2.88 33.79
N ALA A 69 -25.22 -2.69 32.73
CA ALA A 69 -25.74 -3.79 31.92
C ALA A 69 -24.60 -4.70 31.41
N ALA A 70 -24.83 -6.00 31.41
CA ALA A 70 -23.87 -7.04 30.99
C ALA A 70 -23.40 -6.89 29.53
N GLU A 71 -24.12 -6.09 28.74
CA GLU A 71 -23.80 -5.72 27.36
C GLU A 71 -22.72 -4.63 27.24
N MET A 72 -22.23 -4.04 28.34
CA MET A 72 -21.05 -3.18 28.30
C MET A 72 -19.78 -4.03 28.37
N PRO A 73 -19.05 -4.22 27.25
CA PRO A 73 -17.84 -5.04 27.26
C PRO A 73 -16.83 -4.46 28.24
N ASN A 74 -16.42 -5.30 29.19
CA ASN A 74 -15.39 -4.97 30.17
C ASN A 74 -14.12 -4.52 29.45
N HIS A 75 -13.48 -3.48 29.99
CA HIS A 75 -12.15 -3.03 29.59
C HIS A 75 -11.23 -4.25 29.37
N TYR A 76 -10.69 -4.39 28.16
CA TYR A 76 -9.65 -5.38 27.91
C TYR A 76 -8.45 -5.10 28.82
N GLY A 77 -7.73 -6.15 29.23
CA GLY A 77 -6.55 -5.99 30.07
C GLY A 77 -5.56 -5.00 29.44
N THR A 78 -4.90 -4.18 30.26
CA THR A 78 -3.97 -3.13 29.80
C THR A 78 -2.92 -3.63 28.81
N TYR A 79 -2.52 -4.91 28.92
CA TYR A 79 -1.58 -5.55 28.01
C TYR A 79 -2.06 -5.57 26.54
N VAL A 80 -3.37 -5.68 26.29
CA VAL A 80 -3.93 -5.70 24.93
C VAL A 80 -3.65 -4.38 24.22
N TYR A 81 -3.84 -3.26 24.92
CA TYR A 81 -3.55 -1.92 24.37
C TYR A 81 -2.06 -1.74 24.04
N ILE A 82 -1.17 -2.27 24.89
CA ILE A 82 0.28 -2.21 24.65
C ILE A 82 0.65 -2.99 23.39
N LEU A 83 0.12 -4.21 23.23
CA LEU A 83 0.40 -5.05 22.05
C LEU A 83 -0.11 -4.40 20.75
N VAL A 84 -1.32 -3.85 20.77
CA VAL A 84 -1.90 -3.15 19.61
C VAL A 84 -1.05 -1.92 19.25
N ALA A 85 -0.64 -1.13 20.25
CA ALA A 85 0.21 0.03 20.02
C ALA A 85 1.56 -0.35 19.39
N LEU A 86 2.20 -1.42 19.90
CA LEU A 86 3.44 -1.94 19.33
C LEU A 86 3.25 -2.46 17.90
N GLY A 87 2.12 -3.12 17.61
CA GLY A 87 1.79 -3.60 16.27
C GLY A 87 1.65 -2.46 15.26
N ILE A 88 0.94 -1.39 15.63
CA ILE A 88 0.76 -0.22 14.76
C ILE A 88 2.11 0.48 14.51
N LEU A 89 2.89 0.72 15.56
CA LEU A 89 4.21 1.35 15.44
C LEU A 89 5.17 0.49 14.61
N GLY A 90 5.14 -0.83 14.82
CA GLY A 90 5.92 -1.79 14.05
C GLY A 90 5.55 -1.78 12.57
N ALA A 91 4.26 -1.72 12.23
CA ALA A 91 3.79 -1.66 10.85
C ALA A 91 4.22 -0.36 10.14
N ILE A 92 4.08 0.79 10.81
CA ILE A 92 4.52 2.09 10.27
C ILE A 92 6.03 2.09 10.07
N PHE A 93 6.81 1.62 11.05
CA PHE A 93 8.26 1.58 10.93
C PHE A 93 8.72 0.58 9.84
N GLY A 94 8.11 -0.61 9.80
CA GLY A 94 8.42 -1.64 8.82
C GLY A 94 8.16 -1.18 7.39
N THR A 95 7.03 -0.53 7.13
CA THR A 95 6.71 0.01 5.79
C THR A 95 7.68 1.12 5.38
N LEU A 96 8.02 2.05 6.29
CA LEU A 96 8.99 3.11 6.01
C LEU A 96 10.39 2.57 5.71
N VAL A 97 10.87 1.60 6.49
CA VAL A 97 12.19 0.96 6.26
C VAL A 97 12.22 0.20 4.93
N THR A 98 11.17 -0.56 4.63
CA THR A 98 11.06 -1.32 3.37
C THR A 98 11.12 -0.39 2.17
N LEU A 99 10.30 0.68 2.19
CA LEU A 99 10.28 1.69 1.14
C LEU A 99 11.63 2.42 1.01
N PHE A 100 12.30 2.71 2.13
CA PHE A 100 13.62 3.34 2.14
C PHE A 100 14.69 2.47 1.45
N ILE A 101 14.73 1.17 1.75
CA ILE A 101 15.67 0.23 1.13
C ILE A 101 15.41 0.14 -0.38
N PHE A 102 14.14 0.01 -0.77
CA PHE A 102 13.76 -0.09 -2.19
C PHE A 102 14.15 1.17 -2.97
N HIS A 103 13.81 2.36 -2.48
CA HIS A 103 14.21 3.62 -3.12
C HIS A 103 15.73 3.81 -3.15
N ARG A 104 16.43 3.40 -2.10
CA ARG A 104 17.90 3.50 -2.07
C ARG A 104 18.49 2.66 -3.19
N ARG A 105 18.04 1.41 -3.34
CA ARG A 105 18.49 0.51 -4.39
C ARG A 105 18.19 1.09 -5.78
N GLN A 106 16.99 1.59 -6.01
CA GLN A 106 16.63 2.25 -7.28
C GLN A 106 17.56 3.43 -7.61
N ARG A 107 17.85 4.30 -6.62
CA ARG A 107 18.74 5.44 -6.82
C ARG A 107 20.16 5.02 -7.15
N ASP A 108 20.65 3.92 -6.57
CA ASP A 108 21.99 3.43 -6.84
C ASP A 108 22.07 2.85 -8.27
N GLU A 109 21.06 2.11 -8.73
CA GLU A 109 20.96 1.64 -10.11
C GLU A 109 20.91 2.81 -11.12
N GLU A 110 20.18 3.88 -10.82
CA GLU A 110 20.14 5.09 -11.68
C GLU A 110 21.48 5.82 -11.73
N ARG A 111 22.22 5.87 -10.60
CA ARG A 111 23.57 6.46 -10.55
C ARG A 111 24.54 5.65 -11.38
N GLU A 112 24.47 4.32 -11.32
CA GLU A 112 25.29 3.42 -12.13
C GLU A 112 25.04 3.62 -13.63
N LYS A 113 23.77 3.68 -14.05
CA LYS A 113 23.39 3.95 -15.44
C LYS A 113 23.96 5.29 -15.93
N ARG A 114 23.88 6.35 -15.11
CA ARG A 114 24.46 7.66 -15.46
C ARG A 114 25.98 7.62 -15.59
N MET A 115 26.67 6.89 -14.71
CA MET A 115 28.13 6.70 -14.81
C MET A 115 28.52 5.91 -16.04
N GLN A 116 27.78 4.86 -16.41
CA GLN A 116 28.00 4.11 -17.65
C GLN A 116 27.82 5.00 -18.89
N TYR A 117 26.71 5.75 -18.95
CA TYR A 117 26.47 6.70 -20.04
C TYR A 117 27.60 7.73 -20.18
N TRP A 118 28.08 8.26 -19.05
CA TRP A 118 29.21 9.20 -19.06
C TRP A 118 30.49 8.56 -19.57
N ARG A 119 30.80 7.32 -19.16
CA ARG A 119 31.98 6.57 -19.63
C ARG A 119 31.90 6.29 -21.14
N GLU A 120 30.75 5.84 -21.63
CA GLU A 120 30.53 5.60 -23.06
C GLU A 120 30.74 6.90 -23.85
N GLN A 121 30.12 8.01 -23.43
CA GLN A 121 30.28 9.32 -24.08
C GLN A 121 31.73 9.82 -24.07
N ASN A 122 32.46 9.62 -22.98
CA ASN A 122 33.86 10.04 -22.90
C ASN A 122 34.76 9.21 -23.82
N ALA A 123 34.50 7.90 -23.93
CA ALA A 123 35.18 7.03 -24.88
C ALA A 123 34.89 7.43 -26.33
N PHE A 124 33.63 7.77 -26.68
CA PHE A 124 33.30 8.26 -28.02
C PHE A 124 34.04 9.55 -28.39
N ARG A 125 34.15 10.51 -27.45
CA ARG A 125 34.92 11.74 -27.69
C ARG A 125 36.39 11.46 -27.97
N GLN A 126 37.01 10.57 -27.20
CA GLN A 126 38.40 10.18 -27.42
C GLN A 126 38.59 9.47 -28.77
N ASN A 127 37.68 8.56 -29.14
CA ASN A 127 37.71 7.87 -30.41
C ASN A 127 37.59 8.83 -31.61
N ILE A 128 36.69 9.83 -31.54
CA ILE A 128 36.55 10.86 -32.60
C ILE A 128 37.80 11.72 -32.72
N MET A 129 38.39 12.15 -31.58
CA MET A 129 39.64 12.91 -31.58
C MET A 129 40.77 12.12 -32.23
N ASN A 130 40.91 10.84 -31.89
CA ASN A 130 41.92 9.94 -32.47
C ASN A 130 41.68 9.72 -33.98
N MET A 131 40.44 9.43 -34.40
CA MET A 131 40.11 9.31 -35.83
C MET A 131 40.40 10.59 -36.60
N ARG A 132 40.11 11.77 -36.04
CA ARG A 132 40.42 13.06 -36.65
C ARG A 132 41.91 13.29 -36.80
N GLN A 133 42.71 12.91 -35.80
CA GLN A 133 44.17 12.99 -35.86
C GLN A 133 44.71 12.02 -36.92
N SER A 134 44.29 10.77 -36.89
CA SER A 134 44.70 9.75 -37.88
C SER A 134 44.34 10.14 -39.32
N ALA A 135 43.14 10.70 -39.54
CA ALA A 135 42.73 11.19 -40.86
C ALA A 135 43.52 12.41 -41.33
N ARG A 136 43.93 13.30 -40.42
CA ARG A 136 44.81 14.43 -40.76
C ARG A 136 46.21 13.94 -41.14
N ASP A 137 46.76 12.99 -40.39
CA ASP A 137 48.08 12.43 -40.64
C ASP A 137 48.12 11.64 -41.96
N SER A 138 47.05 10.88 -42.26
CA SER A 138 46.94 10.16 -43.53
C SER A 138 46.87 11.11 -44.73
N ILE A 139 46.11 12.21 -44.65
CA ILE A 139 46.05 13.25 -45.70
C ILE A 139 47.42 13.90 -45.92
N LEU A 140 48.18 14.17 -44.87
CA LEU A 140 49.51 14.77 -44.95
C LEU A 140 50.58 13.80 -45.50
N SER A 141 50.37 12.49 -45.35
CA SER A 141 51.30 11.45 -45.82
C SER A 141 51.17 11.08 -47.31
N LEU A 142 50.18 11.63 -48.03
CA LEU A 142 50.08 11.41 -49.48
C LEU A 142 51.24 12.11 -50.21
N PRO A 143 51.99 11.40 -51.08
CA PRO A 143 53.03 12.02 -51.89
C PRO A 143 52.43 13.14 -52.72
N ARG A 144 53.03 14.33 -52.62
CA ARG A 144 52.71 15.52 -53.43
C ARG A 144 53.11 15.28 -54.89
N ASN A 145 52.48 14.34 -55.59
CA ASN A 145 52.70 14.14 -57.01
C ASN A 145 51.39 13.80 -57.73
N HIS A 146 50.85 14.84 -58.37
CA HIS A 146 49.81 14.85 -59.40
C HIS A 146 48.42 14.24 -59.12
N SER A 147 47.44 15.17 -59.13
CA SER A 147 46.15 15.10 -59.85
C SER A 147 44.86 14.97 -59.01
N ASN A 148 44.02 15.99 -59.23
CA ASN A 148 42.56 16.10 -59.12
C ASN A 148 41.86 15.93 -57.75
N ARG A 149 41.75 17.08 -57.07
CA ARG A 149 40.48 17.68 -56.62
C ARG A 149 39.40 16.70 -56.13
N SER A 150 39.38 16.48 -54.82
CA SER A 150 38.17 16.12 -54.07
C SER A 150 38.00 17.08 -52.90
N THR A 151 37.50 18.28 -53.19
CA THR A 151 36.97 19.21 -52.20
C THR A 151 35.57 18.72 -51.81
N MET A 152 35.48 17.91 -50.76
CA MET A 152 34.24 17.74 -50.02
C MET A 152 34.53 18.19 -48.59
N TYR A 153 33.76 19.15 -48.09
CA TYR A 153 33.82 19.77 -46.76
C TYR A 153 34.85 20.91 -46.59
N SER A 154 34.57 22.01 -47.29
CA SER A 154 34.69 23.34 -46.68
C SER A 154 33.34 24.01 -46.81
N HIS A 155 32.56 23.99 -45.72
CA HIS A 155 31.40 24.85 -45.58
C HIS A 155 31.74 25.86 -44.48
N GLU A 156 32.08 27.06 -44.94
CA GLU A 156 32.28 28.25 -44.14
C GLU A 156 30.99 29.08 -44.27
N GLY A 157 30.35 29.43 -43.16
CA GLY A 157 29.30 30.47 -43.12
C GLY A 157 27.93 30.03 -42.60
N GLY A 158 27.71 30.23 -41.30
CA GLY A 158 26.47 30.60 -40.61
C GLY A 158 25.12 30.07 -41.11
N SER A 159 24.51 29.17 -40.34
CA SER A 159 23.07 29.23 -40.09
C SER A 159 22.73 28.52 -38.77
N GLU A 160 22.04 29.25 -37.90
CA GLU A 160 21.46 28.79 -36.64
C GLU A 160 20.30 27.83 -36.94
N ASP A 161 20.52 26.51 -36.93
CA ASP A 161 19.46 25.55 -36.57
C ASP A 161 20.05 24.15 -36.35
N GLY A 162 20.12 23.75 -35.08
CA GLY A 162 20.81 22.54 -34.62
C GLY A 162 20.00 21.25 -34.74
N SER A 163 19.40 20.95 -35.90
CA SER A 163 18.52 19.77 -36.04
C SER A 163 18.84 18.81 -37.19
N GLN A 164 19.91 19.02 -37.96
CA GLN A 164 20.26 18.12 -39.07
C GLN A 164 21.73 17.70 -39.04
N ILE A 165 22.03 16.74 -38.16
CA ILE A 165 23.22 15.89 -38.33
C ILE A 165 22.72 14.60 -39.00
N PRO A 166 23.10 14.30 -40.25
CA PRO A 166 22.77 13.00 -40.84
C PRO A 166 23.59 11.95 -40.10
N ILE A 167 22.90 11.03 -39.41
CA ILE A 167 23.49 9.79 -38.93
C ILE A 167 24.07 9.09 -40.15
N ILE A 168 25.41 9.03 -40.21
CA ILE A 168 26.13 8.22 -41.19
C ILE A 168 25.88 6.76 -40.83
N THR A 169 24.80 6.21 -41.37
CA THR A 169 24.64 4.78 -41.60
C THR A 169 25.57 4.44 -42.75
N HIS A 170 26.77 3.89 -42.49
CA HIS A 170 27.47 2.92 -43.34
C HIS A 170 28.83 2.56 -42.71
N ALA A 171 28.89 1.39 -42.06
CA ALA A 171 29.95 0.39 -42.19
C ALA A 171 29.78 -0.67 -41.10
N ALA A 172 29.24 -1.81 -41.49
CA ALA A 172 29.28 -3.03 -40.71
C ALA A 172 30.74 -3.43 -40.46
N THR A 173 31.20 -3.29 -39.22
CA THR A 173 32.25 -4.14 -38.67
C THR A 173 31.77 -4.66 -37.32
N LYS A 174 31.73 -5.99 -37.22
CA LYS A 174 31.31 -6.76 -36.05
C LYS A 174 32.06 -6.30 -34.80
N ALA A 175 31.34 -5.86 -33.77
CA ALA A 175 31.80 -5.98 -32.39
C ALA A 175 30.60 -5.99 -31.42
N SER A 176 30.59 -7.02 -30.57
CA SER A 176 29.76 -7.22 -29.38
C SER A 176 28.26 -7.52 -29.57
N GLY A 177 27.96 -8.80 -29.81
CA GLY A 177 26.71 -9.41 -29.37
C GLY A 177 26.69 -9.52 -27.85
N LEU A 178 26.15 -8.51 -27.18
CA LEU A 178 25.71 -8.59 -25.78
C LEU A 178 24.72 -7.46 -25.45
N ARG A 179 23.70 -7.26 -26.30
CA ARG A 179 22.61 -6.31 -26.08
C ARG A 179 21.29 -6.91 -26.52
N GLN A 180 20.88 -8.02 -25.90
CA GLN A 180 19.55 -8.58 -26.16
C GLN A 180 19.04 -9.56 -25.08
N GLN A 181 19.16 -9.22 -23.79
CA GLN A 181 18.54 -10.02 -22.71
C GLN A 181 17.95 -9.20 -21.56
N TYR A 182 17.45 -7.98 -21.79
CA TYR A 182 16.80 -7.24 -20.70
C TYR A 182 15.60 -6.43 -21.18
N TYR A 183 14.64 -7.09 -21.82
CA TYR A 183 13.26 -6.63 -21.90
C TYR A 183 12.33 -7.85 -21.83
N ASP A 184 11.30 -7.72 -21.00
CA ASP A 184 10.19 -8.65 -20.72
C ASP A 184 10.44 -9.84 -19.78
N ASP A 185 10.43 -9.52 -18.49
CA ASP A 185 9.76 -10.39 -17.50
C ASP A 185 9.16 -9.51 -16.38
N ASN A 186 8.12 -8.76 -16.72
CA ASN A 186 7.19 -8.20 -15.73
C ASN A 186 5.77 -8.16 -16.31
N SER A 187 5.27 -9.33 -16.67
CA SER A 187 3.85 -9.58 -16.87
C SER A 187 3.27 -10.25 -15.63
N GLU A 188 3.23 -9.55 -14.49
CA GLU A 188 2.32 -9.93 -13.42
C GLU A 188 1.59 -8.70 -12.85
N ALA A 189 0.27 -8.83 -12.86
CA ALA A 189 -0.73 -8.12 -12.05
C ALA A 189 -1.02 -6.64 -12.35
N TYR A 190 -2.08 -6.41 -13.14
CA TYR A 190 -3.20 -5.58 -12.68
C TYR A 190 -4.52 -6.26 -13.04
N ASP A 191 -5.04 -7.02 -12.06
CA ASP A 191 -6.47 -7.15 -11.79
C ASP A 191 -6.99 -5.75 -11.46
N ASP A 192 -7.80 -5.14 -12.34
CA ASP A 192 -8.88 -4.24 -11.91
C ASP A 192 -9.88 -3.99 -13.06
N GLN A 193 -10.83 -4.91 -13.23
CA GLN A 193 -12.07 -4.64 -13.95
C GLN A 193 -13.27 -5.31 -13.26
N GLN A 194 -13.50 -4.95 -11.99
CA GLN A 194 -14.84 -4.98 -11.40
C GLN A 194 -15.50 -3.61 -11.58
N GLN A 195 -15.88 -3.30 -12.83
CA GLN A 195 -16.88 -2.27 -13.09
C GLN A 195 -18.26 -2.82 -12.74
N HIS A 196 -18.82 -2.29 -11.65
CA HIS A 196 -20.20 -1.83 -11.55
C HIS A 196 -21.20 -2.39 -12.58
N GLU A 197 -21.86 -3.49 -12.25
CA GLU A 197 -23.24 -3.75 -12.68
C GLU A 197 -24.08 -4.09 -11.46
N GLY A 198 -24.93 -3.14 -11.07
CA GLY A 198 -25.83 -3.30 -9.95
C GLY A 198 -26.79 -2.13 -9.81
N GLY A 199 -27.95 -2.24 -10.47
CA GLY A 199 -29.20 -1.71 -9.91
C GLY A 199 -29.87 -0.57 -10.66
N ARG A 200 -30.63 -0.91 -11.70
CA ARG A 200 -31.91 -0.26 -12.01
C ARG A 200 -32.93 -1.35 -12.31
N PHE A 201 -33.84 -1.61 -11.37
CA PHE A 201 -35.31 -1.68 -11.48
C PHE A 201 -35.89 -2.09 -10.13
#